data_AF-A0A7Z7HX55-F1
#
_entry.id   AF-A0A7Z7HX55-F1
#
_cell.length_a   1.000
_cell.length_b   1.000
_cell.length_c   1.000
_cell.angle_alpha   90.00
_cell.angle_beta   90.00
_cell.angle_gamma   90.00
#
_symmetry.space_group_name_H-M   'P 1'
#
loop_
_entity.id
_entity.type
_entity.pdbx_description
1 polymer ?
#
loop_
_entity_poly.entity_id
_entity_poly.type
_entity_poly.pdbx_seq_one_letter_code
_entity_poly.pdbx_strand_id
1 'polypeptide(L)'
;MGYFFSFLIAIMLAIFTAWIQYYSWFKKERVKFESKEEDIALSLINEISELSHMRVHKQREQVWNLKSKKYNQEVEQEYRKAVVLWNEKIGGFMSKLDYSFSRQEVSFFEDVIQNKFYTIHSEMILRQRSNTSSIHLSQLELELNLLSSELVFFIRRLMGKVRRKDYSTLSLNKEVSFSNRSKLTCEYLFLRLFGLD
;
A
#
# COMPACT_ATOMS: atom_id res chain seq x y z
N MET A 1 11.40 -48.20 41.53
CA MET A 1 11.14 -46.75 41.64
C MET A 1 12.01 -45.90 40.71
N GLY A 2 13.32 -46.16 40.57
CA GLY A 2 14.21 -45.33 39.71
C GLY A 2 13.83 -45.27 38.21
N TYR A 3 13.41 -46.40 37.62
CA TYR A 3 13.04 -46.47 36.20
C TYR A 3 11.79 -45.65 35.81
N PHE A 4 10.83 -45.52 36.73
CA PHE A 4 9.63 -44.71 36.51
C PHE A 4 9.96 -43.21 36.54
N PHE A 5 10.84 -42.80 37.44
CA PHE A 5 11.28 -41.42 37.56
C PHE A 5 12.13 -41.00 36.34
N SER A 6 13.04 -41.86 35.87
CA SER A 6 13.80 -41.61 34.64
C SER A 6 12.91 -41.54 33.40
N PHE A 7 11.86 -42.37 33.33
CA PHE A 7 10.88 -42.34 32.24
C PHE A 7 10.06 -41.04 32.24
N LEU A 8 9.60 -40.59 33.41
CA LEU A 8 8.91 -39.29 33.55
C LEU A 8 9.79 -38.10 33.14
N ILE A 9 11.06 -38.11 33.54
CA ILE A 9 12.03 -37.07 33.12
C ILE A 9 12.23 -37.09 31.60
N ALA A 10 12.37 -38.28 31.00
CA ALA A 10 12.54 -38.42 29.56
C ALA A 10 11.31 -37.89 28.79
N ILE A 11 10.09 -38.18 29.27
CA ILE A 11 8.85 -37.64 28.69
C ILE A 11 8.82 -36.11 28.81
N MET A 12 9.14 -35.57 29.99
CA MET A 12 9.17 -34.12 30.19
C MET A 12 10.19 -33.43 29.28
N LEU A 13 11.38 -33.99 29.12
CA LEU A 13 12.40 -33.49 28.20
C LEU A 13 11.95 -33.59 26.73
N ALA A 14 11.26 -34.65 26.35
CA ALA A 14 10.70 -34.80 25.00
C ALA A 14 9.60 -33.75 24.72
N ILE A 15 8.70 -33.51 25.68
CA ILE A 15 7.67 -32.46 25.57
C ILE A 15 8.32 -31.08 25.46
N PHE A 16 9.32 -30.81 26.29
CA PHE A 16 10.02 -29.52 26.29
C PHE A 16 10.80 -29.28 24.99
N THR A 17 11.50 -30.30 24.46
CA THR A 17 12.22 -30.18 23.18
C THR A 17 11.26 -30.05 22.00
N ALA A 18 10.16 -30.80 21.97
CA ALA A 18 9.10 -30.65 20.97
C ALA A 18 8.49 -29.24 21.01
N TRP A 19 8.26 -28.70 22.21
CA TRP A 19 7.76 -27.34 22.39
C TRP A 19 8.75 -26.27 21.89
N ILE A 20 10.04 -26.38 22.20
CA ILE A 20 11.07 -25.48 21.67
C ILE A 20 11.15 -25.55 20.15
N GLN A 21 11.08 -26.74 19.57
CA GLN A 21 11.11 -26.94 18.13
C GLN A 21 9.88 -26.30 17.47
N TYR A 22 8.69 -26.52 18.04
CA TYR A 22 7.46 -25.89 17.58
C TYR A 22 7.55 -24.36 17.66
N TYR A 23 8.00 -23.80 18.79
CA TYR A 23 8.18 -22.37 18.97
C TYR A 23 9.16 -21.77 17.96
N SER A 24 10.31 -22.42 17.76
CA SER A 24 11.32 -22.00 16.80
C SER A 24 10.78 -22.03 15.36
N TRP A 25 10.04 -23.07 15.00
CA TRP A 25 9.40 -23.18 13.69
C TRP A 25 8.35 -22.08 13.50
N PHE A 26 7.45 -21.89 14.46
CA PHE A 26 6.40 -20.89 14.39
C PHE A 26 6.97 -19.47 14.27
N LYS A 27 7.99 -19.13 15.07
CA LYS A 27 8.68 -17.85 14.99
C LYS A 27 9.35 -17.64 13.63
N LYS A 28 10.01 -18.67 13.09
CA LYS A 28 10.62 -18.59 11.75
C LYS A 28 9.58 -18.37 10.67
N GLU A 29 8.45 -19.07 10.74
CA GLU A 29 7.39 -18.95 9.75
C GLU A 29 6.71 -17.58 9.81
N ARG A 30 6.48 -17.04 11.01
CA ARG A 30 5.98 -15.68 11.21
C ARG A 30 6.91 -14.64 10.59
N VAL A 31 8.22 -14.74 10.85
CA VAL A 31 9.20 -13.80 10.27
C VAL A 31 9.23 -13.88 8.75
N LYS A 32 9.15 -15.10 8.17
CA LYS A 32 9.08 -15.26 6.72
C LYS A 32 7.81 -14.65 6.14
N PHE A 33 6.66 -14.84 6.79
CA PHE A 33 5.40 -14.26 6.35
C PHE A 33 5.45 -12.73 6.42
N GLU A 34 5.90 -12.17 7.54
CA GLU A 34 6.08 -10.72 7.70
C GLU A 34 7.01 -10.13 6.63
N SER A 35 8.14 -10.79 6.33
CA SER A 35 9.06 -10.36 5.28
C SER A 35 8.42 -10.36 3.90
N LYS A 36 7.63 -11.39 3.57
CA LYS A 36 6.92 -11.46 2.28
C LYS A 36 5.88 -10.35 2.15
N GLU A 37 5.12 -10.09 3.21
CA GLU A 37 4.11 -9.01 3.22
C GLU A 37 4.78 -7.63 3.07
N GLU A 38 5.93 -7.43 3.75
CA GLU A 38 6.74 -6.23 3.60
C GLU A 38 7.23 -6.04 2.15
N ASP A 39 7.77 -7.09 1.52
CA ASP A 39 8.24 -7.04 0.14
C ASP A 39 7.12 -6.70 -0.84
N ILE A 40 5.93 -7.31 -0.68
CA ILE A 40 4.75 -7.03 -1.51
C ILE A 40 4.31 -5.57 -1.32
N ALA A 41 4.24 -5.11 -0.08
CA ALA A 41 3.82 -3.76 0.27
C ALA A 41 4.79 -2.71 -0.29
N LEU A 42 6.10 -2.92 -0.14
CA LEU A 42 7.13 -2.03 -0.68
C LEU A 42 7.12 -2.02 -2.21
N SER A 43 6.98 -3.19 -2.84
CA SER A 43 6.85 -3.29 -4.30
C SER A 43 5.66 -2.48 -4.81
N LEU A 44 4.50 -2.58 -4.15
CA LEU A 44 3.31 -1.80 -4.48
C LEU A 44 3.55 -0.29 -4.33
N ILE A 45 4.14 0.14 -3.21
CA ILE A 45 4.43 1.56 -2.96
C ILE A 45 5.35 2.11 -4.06
N ASN A 46 6.39 1.36 -4.42
CA ASN A 46 7.31 1.76 -5.48
C ASN A 46 6.61 1.84 -6.85
N GLU A 47 5.78 0.86 -7.20
CA GLU A 47 5.04 0.85 -8.47
C GLU A 47 4.07 2.06 -8.57
N ILE A 48 3.34 2.37 -7.49
CA ILE A 48 2.47 3.56 -7.42
C ILE A 48 3.29 4.85 -7.52
N SER A 49 4.41 4.93 -6.79
CA SER A 49 5.29 6.08 -6.79
C SER A 49 5.82 6.38 -8.19
N GLU A 50 6.45 5.40 -8.84
CA GLU A 50 7.04 5.55 -10.17
C GLU A 50 5.99 5.96 -11.22
N LEU A 51 4.86 5.25 -11.30
CA LEU A 51 3.84 5.55 -12.30
C LEU A 51 3.13 6.87 -12.03
N SER A 52 2.90 7.24 -10.78
CA SER A 52 2.26 8.52 -10.45
C SER A 52 3.18 9.70 -10.77
N HIS A 53 4.47 9.62 -10.41
CA HIS A 53 5.46 10.64 -10.75
C HIS A 53 5.65 10.79 -12.26
N MET A 54 5.75 9.67 -12.99
CA MET A 54 5.80 9.68 -14.45
C MET A 54 4.57 10.37 -15.05
N ARG A 55 3.36 10.01 -14.57
CA ARG A 55 2.11 10.61 -15.06
C ARG A 55 2.04 12.11 -14.79
N VAL A 56 2.38 12.56 -13.57
CA VAL A 56 2.42 13.99 -13.22
C VAL A 56 3.42 14.73 -14.10
N HIS A 57 4.60 14.16 -14.33
CA HIS A 57 5.62 14.76 -15.18
C HIS A 57 5.11 14.94 -16.62
N LYS A 58 4.54 13.89 -17.23
CA LYS A 58 3.98 13.98 -18.59
C LYS A 58 2.77 14.92 -18.70
N GLN A 59 1.95 15.00 -17.66
CA GLN A 59 0.88 16.00 -17.59
C GLN A 59 1.44 17.43 -17.56
N ARG A 60 2.49 17.67 -16.79
CA ARG A 60 3.13 18.99 -16.71
C ARG A 60 3.75 19.40 -18.04
N GLU A 61 4.47 18.48 -18.70
CA GLU A 61 5.01 18.71 -20.05
C GLU A 61 3.89 19.08 -21.03
N GLN A 62 2.76 18.38 -20.97
CA GLN A 62 1.62 18.70 -21.84
C GLN A 62 0.97 20.04 -21.50
N VAL A 63 0.90 20.43 -20.23
CA VAL A 63 0.44 21.79 -19.85
C VAL A 63 1.34 22.86 -20.46
N TRP A 64 2.66 22.67 -20.41
CA TRP A 64 3.60 23.60 -21.06
C TRP A 64 3.49 23.58 -22.59
N ASN A 65 3.27 22.41 -23.18
CA ASN A 65 3.02 22.25 -24.61
C ASN A 65 1.77 23.02 -25.07
N LEU A 66 0.71 23.02 -24.25
CA LEU A 66 -0.50 23.82 -24.49
C LEU A 66 -0.27 25.33 -24.28
N LYS A 67 0.64 25.73 -23.39
CA LYS A 67 1.04 27.15 -23.21
C LYS A 67 1.93 27.67 -24.35
N SER A 68 2.69 26.77 -24.99
CA SER A 68 3.66 27.11 -26.04
C SER A 68 2.96 27.57 -27.32
N LYS A 69 3.54 28.56 -27.99
CA LYS A 69 3.12 28.96 -29.35
C LYS A 69 3.45 27.92 -30.42
N LYS A 70 4.34 26.96 -30.10
CA LYS A 70 4.72 25.84 -30.96
C LYS A 70 4.27 24.56 -30.30
N TYR A 71 3.14 24.04 -30.74
CA TYR A 71 2.59 22.76 -30.29
C TYR A 71 3.44 21.60 -30.81
N ASN A 72 3.90 20.74 -29.92
CA ASN A 72 4.59 19.50 -30.25
C ASN A 72 3.65 18.29 -30.07
N GLN A 73 3.34 17.62 -31.17
CA GLN A 73 2.47 16.44 -31.17
C GLN A 73 3.09 15.23 -30.45
N GLU A 74 4.42 15.13 -30.39
CA GLU A 74 5.11 14.03 -29.71
C GLU A 74 4.85 14.06 -28.19
N VAL A 75 4.90 15.25 -27.58
CA VAL A 75 4.59 15.44 -26.14
C VAL A 75 3.15 15.03 -25.83
N GLU A 76 2.20 15.32 -26.73
CA GLU A 76 0.81 14.87 -26.56
C GLU A 76 0.70 13.34 -26.59
N GLN A 77 1.42 12.68 -27.51
CA GLN A 77 1.44 11.22 -27.60
C GLN A 77 2.04 10.58 -26.34
N GLU A 78 3.15 11.09 -25.84
CA GLU A 78 3.77 10.60 -24.61
C GLU A 78 2.85 10.77 -23.39
N TYR A 79 2.19 11.92 -23.30
CA TYR A 79 1.15 12.14 -22.29
C TYR A 79 0.02 11.12 -22.38
N ARG A 80 -0.52 10.87 -23.58
CA ARG A 80 -1.59 9.88 -23.78
C ARG A 80 -1.13 8.47 -23.38
N LYS A 81 0.10 8.08 -23.72
CA LYS A 81 0.69 6.80 -23.30
C LYS A 81 0.75 6.69 -21.78
N ALA A 82 1.19 7.74 -21.08
CA ALA A 82 1.24 7.76 -19.62
C ALA A 82 -0.16 7.63 -18.97
N VAL A 83 -1.19 8.26 -19.55
CA VAL A 83 -2.58 8.13 -19.08
C VAL A 83 -3.10 6.70 -19.28
N VAL A 84 -2.85 6.09 -20.44
CA VAL A 84 -3.26 4.70 -20.72
C VAL A 84 -2.59 3.75 -19.74
N LEU A 85 -1.26 3.83 -19.60
CA LEU A 85 -0.49 2.98 -18.70
C LEU A 85 -0.99 3.07 -17.24
N TRP A 86 -1.31 4.28 -16.78
CA TRP A 86 -1.90 4.46 -15.45
C TRP A 86 -3.26 3.76 -15.32
N ASN A 87 -4.15 3.97 -16.30
CA ASN A 87 -5.50 3.40 -16.25
C ASN A 87 -5.49 1.88 -16.32
N GLU A 88 -4.52 1.26 -17.01
CA GLU A 88 -4.35 -0.20 -17.02
C GLU A 88 -3.95 -0.75 -15.65
N LYS A 89 -3.17 0.02 -14.88
CA LYS A 89 -2.61 -0.41 -13.60
C LYS A 89 -3.51 -0.14 -12.40
N ILE A 90 -4.46 0.79 -12.53
CA ILE A 90 -5.23 1.29 -11.41
C ILE A 90 -6.02 0.22 -10.67
N GLY A 91 -6.67 -0.70 -11.39
CA GLY A 91 -7.43 -1.78 -10.76
C GLY A 91 -6.52 -2.73 -9.97
N GLY A 92 -5.30 -2.97 -10.47
CA GLY A 92 -4.27 -3.72 -9.77
C GLY A 92 -3.81 -3.02 -8.49
N PHE A 93 -3.63 -1.69 -8.54
CA PHE A 93 -3.29 -0.91 -7.36
C PHE A 93 -4.38 -0.97 -6.29
N MET A 94 -5.64 -0.78 -6.66
CA MET A 94 -6.76 -0.86 -5.71
C MET A 94 -6.83 -2.21 -5.02
N SER A 95 -6.73 -3.31 -5.78
CA SER A 95 -6.75 -4.67 -5.23
C SER A 95 -5.59 -4.93 -4.26
N LYS A 96 -4.36 -4.56 -4.65
CA LYS A 96 -3.18 -4.73 -3.80
C LYS A 96 -3.20 -3.82 -2.57
N LEU A 97 -3.73 -2.59 -2.69
CA LEU A 97 -3.90 -1.67 -1.56
C LEU A 97 -4.90 -2.23 -0.53
N ASP A 98 -6.01 -2.82 -0.99
CA ASP A 98 -7.00 -3.46 -0.13
C ASP A 98 -6.36 -4.62 0.64
N TYR A 99 -5.60 -5.45 -0.08
CA TYR A 99 -4.89 -6.59 0.48
C TYR A 99 -3.85 -6.18 1.54
N SER A 100 -2.99 -5.20 1.25
CA SER A 100 -1.84 -4.87 2.10
C SER A 100 -2.10 -3.83 3.20
N PHE A 101 -3.00 -2.86 2.99
CA PHE A 101 -3.11 -1.69 3.89
C PHE A 101 -4.52 -1.32 4.37
N SER A 102 -5.57 -2.00 3.89
CA SER A 102 -7.02 -1.81 4.13
C SER A 102 -7.80 -1.00 3.08
N ARG A 103 -9.11 -1.21 3.09
CA ARG A 103 -10.11 -0.49 2.29
C ARG A 103 -10.05 1.03 2.42
N GLN A 104 -9.66 1.57 3.57
CA GLN A 104 -9.54 3.02 3.76
C GLN A 104 -8.47 3.62 2.85
N GLU A 105 -7.37 2.90 2.60
CA GLU A 105 -6.31 3.36 1.70
C GLU A 105 -6.77 3.30 0.24
N VAL A 106 -7.59 2.31 -0.11
CA VAL A 106 -8.23 2.20 -1.43
C VAL A 106 -9.13 3.41 -1.68
N SER A 107 -10.04 3.71 -0.75
CA SER A 107 -10.94 4.86 -0.87
C SER A 107 -10.16 6.17 -1.00
N PHE A 108 -9.13 6.38 -0.18
CA PHE A 108 -8.30 7.58 -0.31
C PHE A 108 -7.60 7.65 -1.69
N PHE A 109 -7.06 6.54 -2.18
CA PHE A 109 -6.41 6.49 -3.48
C PHE A 109 -7.39 6.81 -4.62
N GLU A 110 -8.60 6.27 -4.55
CA GLU A 110 -9.66 6.52 -5.54
C GLU A 110 -10.16 7.97 -5.49
N ASP A 111 -10.62 8.40 -4.33
CA ASP A 111 -11.33 9.66 -4.14
C ASP A 111 -10.42 10.89 -4.23
N VAL A 112 -9.16 10.74 -3.81
CA VAL A 112 -8.19 11.85 -3.78
C VAL A 112 -7.28 11.80 -5.00
N ILE A 113 -6.54 10.71 -5.19
CA ILE A 113 -5.48 10.66 -6.20
C ILE A 113 -6.07 10.46 -7.59
N GLN A 114 -6.83 9.38 -7.80
CA GLN A 114 -7.37 9.07 -9.12
C GLN A 114 -8.36 10.13 -9.61
N ASN A 115 -9.26 10.57 -8.73
CA ASN A 115 -10.25 11.57 -9.10
C ASN A 115 -9.60 12.91 -9.49
N LYS A 116 -8.54 13.34 -8.80
CA LYS A 116 -7.79 14.54 -9.20
C LYS A 116 -7.09 14.38 -10.52
N PHE A 117 -6.44 13.25 -10.74
CA PHE A 117 -5.86 12.93 -12.04
C PHE A 117 -6.89 13.00 -13.17
N TYR A 118 -8.10 12.48 -12.94
CA TYR A 118 -9.21 12.54 -13.89
C TYR A 118 -9.71 13.97 -14.12
N THR A 119 -9.86 14.75 -13.06
CA THR A 119 -10.31 16.15 -13.12
C THR A 119 -9.33 17.00 -13.93
N ILE A 120 -8.04 16.92 -13.61
CA ILE A 120 -6.97 17.63 -14.34
C ILE A 120 -6.96 17.20 -15.81
N HIS A 121 -7.07 15.90 -16.10
CA HIS A 121 -7.12 15.38 -17.46
C HIS A 121 -8.31 15.94 -18.25
N SER A 122 -9.50 15.94 -17.65
CA SER A 122 -10.73 16.43 -18.26
C SER A 122 -10.64 17.91 -18.58
N GLU A 123 -10.11 18.71 -17.64
CA GLU A 123 -9.87 20.13 -17.87
C GLU A 123 -8.85 20.39 -18.97
N MET A 124 -7.76 19.62 -19.03
CA MET A 124 -6.78 19.73 -20.11
C MET A 124 -7.40 19.48 -21.49
N ILE A 125 -8.26 18.45 -21.62
CA ILE A 125 -8.95 18.14 -22.88
C ILE A 125 -9.90 19.26 -23.29
N LEU A 126 -10.72 19.75 -22.35
CA LEU A 126 -11.66 20.84 -22.62
C LEU A 126 -10.92 22.08 -23.14
N ARG A 127 -9.80 22.40 -22.51
CA ARG A 127 -8.99 23.58 -22.80
C ARG A 127 -8.25 23.49 -24.12
N GLN A 128 -7.77 22.30 -24.49
CA GLN A 128 -7.21 22.04 -25.83
C GLN A 128 -8.21 22.36 -26.95
N ARG A 129 -9.52 22.17 -26.71
CA ARG A 129 -10.56 22.44 -27.72
C ARG A 129 -10.99 23.91 -27.79
N SER A 130 -10.76 24.68 -26.73
CA SER A 130 -11.37 26.01 -26.57
C SER A 130 -10.42 27.20 -26.76
N ASN A 131 -9.19 27.01 -27.25
CA ASN A 131 -8.16 28.06 -27.40
C ASN A 131 -8.05 28.95 -26.14
N THR A 132 -7.79 28.33 -24.99
CA THR A 132 -7.95 28.97 -23.68
C THR A 132 -6.84 29.97 -23.32
N SER A 133 -7.19 30.90 -22.42
CA SER A 133 -6.26 31.91 -21.89
C SER A 133 -5.16 31.32 -20.99
N SER A 134 -4.02 32.01 -20.92
CA SER A 134 -2.84 31.60 -20.14
C SER A 134 -3.10 31.47 -18.64
N ILE A 135 -4.04 32.26 -18.09
CA ILE A 135 -4.42 32.27 -16.66
C ILE A 135 -4.95 30.88 -16.25
N HIS A 136 -5.78 30.29 -17.09
CA HIS A 136 -6.34 28.97 -16.84
C HIS A 136 -5.24 27.91 -16.82
N LEU A 137 -4.32 27.91 -17.78
CA LEU A 137 -3.22 26.93 -17.83
C LEU A 137 -2.29 27.02 -16.59
N SER A 138 -2.16 28.20 -15.98
CA SER A 138 -1.43 28.34 -14.71
C SER A 138 -2.17 27.74 -13.51
N GLN A 139 -3.50 27.72 -13.50
CA GLN A 139 -4.29 27.01 -12.47
C GLN A 139 -4.06 25.50 -12.54
N LEU A 140 -4.01 24.92 -13.74
CA LEU A 140 -3.74 23.48 -13.91
C LEU A 140 -2.36 23.07 -13.38
N GLU A 141 -1.36 23.94 -13.57
CA GLU A 141 -0.02 23.72 -13.05
C GLU A 141 0.00 23.73 -11.51
N LEU A 142 -0.79 24.61 -10.89
CA LEU A 142 -0.97 24.65 -9.44
C LEU A 142 -1.67 23.39 -8.93
N GLU A 143 -2.75 22.94 -9.57
CA GLU A 143 -3.44 21.70 -9.24
C GLU A 143 -2.53 20.46 -9.37
N LEU A 144 -1.69 20.41 -10.41
CA LEU A 144 -0.68 19.35 -10.56
C LEU A 144 0.36 19.35 -9.43
N ASN A 145 0.75 20.53 -8.93
CA ASN A 145 1.67 20.63 -7.80
C ASN A 145 1.02 20.17 -6.50
N LEU A 146 -0.26 20.51 -6.28
CA LEU A 146 -1.03 20.01 -5.13
C LEU A 146 -1.16 18.49 -5.19
N LEU A 147 -1.51 17.94 -6.35
CA LEU A 147 -1.57 16.48 -6.55
C LEU A 147 -0.23 15.80 -6.28
N SER A 148 0.89 16.39 -6.75
CA SER A 148 2.22 15.87 -6.44
C SER A 148 2.52 15.85 -4.95
N SER A 149 2.05 16.85 -4.19
CA SER A 149 2.21 16.89 -2.74
C SER A 149 1.38 15.81 -2.04
N GLU A 150 0.14 15.62 -2.49
CA GLU A 150 -0.76 14.58 -1.96
C GLU A 150 -0.26 13.16 -2.26
N LEU A 151 0.32 12.94 -3.43
CA LEU A 151 0.99 11.68 -3.78
C LEU A 151 2.13 11.38 -2.81
N VAL A 152 3.01 12.35 -2.55
CA VAL A 152 4.12 12.19 -1.60
C VAL A 152 3.59 11.92 -0.18
N PHE A 153 2.53 12.62 0.23
CA PHE A 153 1.89 12.38 1.53
C PHE A 153 1.32 10.96 1.62
N PHE A 154 0.62 10.50 0.59
CA PHE A 154 0.05 9.16 0.50
C PHE A 154 1.15 8.09 0.58
N ILE A 155 2.21 8.21 -0.22
CA ILE A 155 3.36 7.30 -0.21
C ILE A 155 3.99 7.27 1.18
N ARG A 156 4.20 8.44 1.81
CA ARG A 156 4.75 8.51 3.18
C ARG A 156 3.83 7.85 4.20
N ARG A 157 2.51 7.98 4.06
CA ARG A 157 1.53 7.32 4.92
C ARG A 157 1.62 5.80 4.81
N LEU A 158 1.69 5.27 3.59
CA LEU A 158 1.85 3.83 3.34
C LEU A 158 3.19 3.32 3.89
N MET A 159 4.29 4.03 3.63
CA MET A 159 5.61 3.71 4.20
C MET A 159 5.61 3.71 5.73
N GLY A 160 4.84 4.62 6.34
CA GLY A 160 4.62 4.64 7.79
C GLY A 160 3.93 3.38 8.31
N LYS A 161 2.95 2.85 7.56
CA LYS A 161 2.27 1.58 7.88
C LYS A 161 3.22 0.38 7.75
N VAL A 162 4.02 0.31 6.68
CA VAL A 162 5.05 -0.73 6.50
C VAL A 162 6.02 -0.75 7.69
N ARG A 163 6.56 0.41 8.08
CA ARG A 163 7.49 0.53 9.22
C ARG A 163 6.89 0.06 10.55
N ARG A 164 5.58 0.23 10.74
CA ARG A 164 4.86 -0.24 11.93
C ARG A 164 4.39 -1.69 11.82
N LYS A 165 4.59 -2.34 10.67
CA LYS A 165 4.04 -3.66 10.33
C LYS A 165 2.52 -3.71 10.45
N ASP A 166 1.87 -2.59 10.10
CA ASP A 166 0.42 -2.43 10.12
C ASP A 166 -0.18 -2.93 8.79
N TYR A 167 -0.10 -4.24 8.55
CA TYR A 167 -0.70 -4.87 7.38
C TYR A 167 -2.14 -5.32 7.69
N SER A 168 -3.05 -5.19 6.73
CA SER A 168 -4.44 -5.67 6.89
C SER A 168 -4.48 -7.16 7.24
N THR A 169 -3.60 -7.95 6.62
CA THR A 169 -3.43 -9.39 6.86
C THR A 169 -3.00 -9.74 8.29
N LEU A 170 -2.23 -8.88 8.96
CA LEU A 170 -1.77 -9.08 10.34
C LEU A 170 -2.65 -8.40 11.39
N SER A 171 -3.40 -7.36 11.01
CA SER A 171 -4.17 -6.52 11.93
C SER A 171 -5.43 -7.20 12.50
N LEU A 172 -6.00 -8.18 11.77
CA LEU A 172 -7.21 -8.91 12.17
C LEU A 172 -7.08 -9.66 13.51
N ASN A 173 -5.86 -9.95 13.97
CA ASN A 173 -5.61 -10.64 15.24
C ASN A 173 -5.22 -9.69 16.40
N LYS A 174 -5.06 -8.38 16.16
CA LYS A 174 -4.57 -7.44 17.19
C LYS A 174 -5.66 -6.66 17.91
N GLU A 175 -6.81 -6.41 17.30
CA GLU A 175 -7.89 -5.65 17.95
C GLU A 175 -8.74 -6.53 18.86
N VAL A 176 -8.62 -6.29 20.18
CA VAL A 176 -9.53 -6.82 21.18
C VAL A 176 -10.83 -6.01 21.13
N SER A 177 -11.85 -6.54 20.47
CA SER A 177 -13.19 -5.96 20.41
C SER A 177 -14.20 -6.84 21.16
N PHE A 178 -15.32 -6.26 21.59
CA PHE A 178 -16.41 -6.99 22.22
C PHE A 178 -16.97 -8.12 21.34
N SER A 179 -16.85 -8.00 20.01
CA SER A 179 -17.27 -9.03 19.06
C SER A 179 -16.33 -10.24 19.00
N ASN A 180 -15.06 -10.09 19.40
CA ASN A 180 -14.07 -11.18 19.48
C ASN A 180 -13.93 -11.77 20.89
N ARG A 181 -14.83 -11.43 21.83
CA ARG A 181 -14.76 -11.90 23.23
C ARG A 181 -14.75 -13.42 23.37
N SER A 182 -15.41 -14.15 22.47
CA SER A 182 -15.41 -15.62 22.46
C SER A 182 -14.08 -16.25 22.05
N LYS A 183 -13.17 -15.48 21.44
CA LYS A 183 -11.80 -15.89 21.06
C LYS A 183 -10.76 -15.59 22.14
N LEU A 184 -11.12 -14.86 23.20
CA LEU A 184 -10.32 -14.65 24.41
C LEU A 184 -10.42 -15.87 25.35
N THR A 185 -10.09 -17.05 24.86
CA THR A 185 -9.94 -18.24 25.71
C THR A 185 -8.71 -18.11 26.60
N CYS A 186 -8.70 -18.81 27.74
CA CYS A 186 -7.55 -18.84 28.65
C CYS A 186 -6.28 -19.32 27.91
N GLU A 187 -6.44 -20.19 26.92
CA GLU A 187 -5.41 -20.67 25.99
C GLU A 187 -4.84 -19.54 25.11
N TYR A 188 -5.68 -18.68 24.53
CA TYR A 188 -5.26 -17.48 23.80
C TYR A 188 -4.51 -16.49 24.70
N LEU A 189 -4.99 -16.27 25.93
CA LEU A 189 -4.29 -15.43 26.91
C LEU A 189 -2.94 -16.03 27.34
N PHE A 190 -2.86 -17.35 27.50
CA PHE A 190 -1.61 -18.07 27.77
C PHE A 190 -0.64 -17.93 26.59
N LEU A 191 -1.08 -18.24 25.37
CA LEU A 191 -0.30 -18.08 24.15
C LEU A 191 0.21 -16.64 24.00
N ARG A 192 -0.63 -15.64 24.22
CA ARG A 192 -0.25 -14.23 24.24
C ARG A 192 0.75 -13.88 25.34
N LEU A 193 0.60 -14.43 26.56
CA LEU A 193 1.55 -14.25 27.66
C LEU A 193 2.95 -14.78 27.32
N PHE A 194 3.01 -15.83 26.50
CA PHE A 194 4.24 -16.44 25.99
C PHE A 194 4.66 -15.90 24.61
N GLY A 195 3.99 -14.88 24.07
CA GLY A 195 4.32 -14.23 22.79
C GLY A 195 4.06 -15.09 21.55
N LEU A 196 3.10 -16.01 21.62
CA LEU A 196 2.71 -16.95 20.57
C LEU A 196 1.52 -16.47 19.70
N ASP A 197 0.92 -15.31 20.02
CA ASP A 197 0.00 -14.55 19.14
C ASP A 197 0.69 -13.40 18.41
#